data_AF-A0A662CGL4-F1
#
_entry.id   AF-A0A662CGL4-F1
#
_cell.length_a   1.000
_cell.length_b   1.000
_cell.length_c   1.000
_cell.angle_alpha   90.00
_cell.angle_beta   90.00
_cell.angle_gamma   90.00
#
_symmetry.space_group_name_H-M   'P 1'
#
loop_
_entity.id
_entity.type
_entity.pdbx_description
1 polymer ?
#
loop_
_entity_poly.entity_id
_entity_poly.type
_entity_poly.pdbx_seq_one_letter_code
_entity_poly.pdbx_strand_id
1 'polypeptide(L)'
;MVMPGKECTHPEGASWVSYPRIIPRSEHSLSRKEVWPEALKVIRRLSNFGYTAYLVGGGVRDLLLGRRPKDFDVATDATPEEVRKLFGNSRIIGRRFRLVHVYFKGGRIVEVSTFRRAPEPHELESMEDPRMANNFFGSPHQDVMRRDFTINALFYNPGDFTVIDYVGGWDDLRRRVIRSIGGAAGEVC
;
A
#
# COMPACT_ATOMS: atom_id res chain seq x y z
N MET A 1 -26.50 8.01 6.40
CA MET A 1 -27.41 7.84 5.24
C MET A 1 -26.52 7.72 4.01
N VAL A 2 -26.24 6.49 3.57
CA VAL A 2 -25.29 6.21 2.49
C VAL A 2 -26.05 6.23 1.17
N MET A 3 -25.65 7.12 0.26
CA MET A 3 -26.19 7.22 -1.10
C MET A 3 -25.66 6.06 -1.96
N PRO A 4 -26.43 5.51 -2.91
CA PRO A 4 -25.99 4.39 -3.74
C PRO A 4 -24.92 4.86 -4.74
N GLY A 5 -23.72 4.29 -4.65
CA GLY A 5 -22.56 4.61 -5.49
C GLY A 5 -22.63 3.89 -6.84
N LYS A 6 -22.30 4.63 -7.90
CA LYS A 6 -22.25 4.15 -9.28
C LYS A 6 -21.23 3.01 -9.44
N GLU A 7 -21.66 1.91 -10.04
CA GLU A 7 -20.80 0.82 -10.48
C GLU A 7 -19.91 1.31 -11.63
N CYS A 8 -18.59 1.17 -11.48
CA CYS A 8 -17.65 1.33 -12.60
C CYS A 8 -17.45 -0.06 -13.22
N THR A 9 -18.10 -0.33 -14.35
CA THR A 9 -17.91 -1.57 -15.11
C THR A 9 -16.63 -1.51 -15.93
N HIS A 10 -15.80 -2.55 -15.87
CA HIS A 10 -14.66 -2.79 -16.78
C HIS A 10 -14.89 -4.11 -17.53
N PRO A 11 -14.44 -4.22 -18.79
CA PRO A 11 -14.60 -5.44 -19.57
C PRO A 11 -13.64 -6.53 -19.06
N GLU A 12 -14.11 -7.77 -19.08
CA GLU A 12 -13.40 -9.01 -18.69
C GLU A 12 -13.25 -9.29 -17.19
N GLY A 13 -14.38 -9.65 -16.56
CA GLY A 13 -14.46 -10.79 -15.62
C GLY A 13 -13.82 -10.67 -14.23
N ALA A 14 -12.99 -9.67 -13.96
CA ALA A 14 -12.47 -9.38 -12.62
C ALA A 14 -13.19 -8.15 -12.04
N SER A 15 -14.17 -8.37 -11.16
CA SER A 15 -14.86 -7.29 -10.45
C SER A 15 -13.96 -6.75 -9.34
N TRP A 16 -13.08 -5.80 -9.67
CA TRP A 16 -12.35 -5.04 -8.67
C TRP A 16 -13.29 -4.02 -8.04
N VAL A 17 -13.73 -4.30 -6.81
CA VAL A 17 -14.69 -3.47 -6.10
C VAL A 17 -13.98 -2.20 -5.60
N SER A 18 -14.64 -1.04 -5.69
CA SER A 18 -14.15 0.20 -5.06
C SER A 18 -14.10 0.12 -3.54
N TYR A 19 -14.80 -0.86 -2.96
CA TYR A 19 -14.84 -1.14 -1.53
C TYR A 19 -13.96 -2.35 -1.21
N PRO A 20 -12.98 -2.22 -0.30
CA PRO A 20 -12.11 -3.33 0.04
C PRO A 20 -12.85 -4.42 0.83
N ARG A 21 -12.39 -5.65 0.69
CA ARG A 21 -12.64 -6.69 1.69
C ARG A 21 -11.82 -6.36 2.93
N ILE A 22 -12.50 -6.25 4.07
CA ILE A 22 -11.86 -6.11 5.37
C ILE A 22 -11.79 -7.47 6.04
N ILE A 23 -10.58 -7.95 6.28
CA ILE A 23 -10.31 -9.20 7.00
C ILE A 23 -10.05 -8.82 8.46
N PRO A 24 -10.95 -9.16 9.39
CA PRO A 24 -10.81 -8.78 10.78
C PRO A 24 -9.69 -9.57 11.46
N ARG A 25 -9.23 -9.06 12.61
CA ARG A 25 -8.16 -9.69 13.40
C ARG A 25 -8.36 -11.17 13.67
N SER A 26 -9.61 -11.61 13.87
CA SER A 26 -9.95 -13.01 14.15
C SER A 26 -9.70 -13.96 12.98
N GLU A 27 -9.58 -13.45 11.75
CA GLU A 27 -9.51 -14.26 10.54
C GLU A 27 -8.08 -14.40 9.97
N HIS A 28 -7.10 -13.72 10.56
CA HIS A 28 -5.70 -13.80 10.09
C HIS A 28 -4.68 -14.01 11.21
N SER A 29 -3.52 -14.54 10.83
CA SER A 29 -2.40 -14.86 11.72
C SER A 29 -1.57 -13.64 12.14
N LEU A 30 -1.49 -12.62 11.28
CA LEU A 30 -0.63 -11.44 11.48
C LEU A 30 -0.89 -10.79 12.85
N SER A 31 0.16 -10.71 13.67
CA SER A 31 0.12 -10.05 14.97
C SER A 31 0.89 -8.74 14.96
N ARG A 32 0.29 -7.67 15.50
CA ARG A 32 0.99 -6.38 15.71
C ARG A 32 2.30 -6.53 16.50
N LYS A 33 2.44 -7.57 17.33
CA LYS A 33 3.65 -7.84 18.12
C LYS A 33 4.86 -8.23 17.26
N GLU A 34 4.62 -8.71 16.04
CA GLU A 34 5.67 -9.14 15.11
C GLU A 34 6.15 -7.99 14.22
N VAL A 35 5.44 -6.86 14.24
CA VAL A 35 5.80 -5.64 13.51
C VAL A 35 6.87 -4.87 14.28
N TRP A 36 7.84 -4.31 13.55
CA TRP A 36 8.86 -3.46 14.16
C TRP A 36 8.22 -2.25 14.89
N PRO A 37 8.63 -1.96 16.13
CA PRO A 37 8.15 -0.79 16.87
C PRO A 37 8.35 0.54 16.12
N GLU A 38 9.38 0.63 15.29
CA GLU A 38 9.68 1.78 14.42
C GLU A 38 8.58 2.02 13.39
N ALA A 39 8.15 0.98 12.66
CA ALA A 39 7.07 1.09 11.69
C ALA A 39 5.73 1.46 12.37
N LEU A 40 5.45 0.88 13.55
CA LEU A 40 4.29 1.26 14.36
C LEU A 40 4.35 2.72 14.84
N LYS A 41 5.55 3.24 15.16
CA LYS A 41 5.75 4.66 15.51
C LYS A 41 5.48 5.57 14.32
N VAL A 42 5.93 5.20 13.12
CA VAL A 42 5.67 5.95 11.88
C VAL A 42 4.17 6.03 11.63
N ILE A 43 3.47 4.90 11.57
CA ILE A 43 2.03 4.84 11.32
C ILE A 43 1.27 5.67 12.36
N ARG A 44 1.55 5.46 13.65
CA ARG A 44 0.88 6.21 14.72
C ARG A 44 1.08 7.72 14.59
N ARG A 45 2.29 8.17 14.24
CA ARG A 45 2.55 9.61 14.08
C ARG A 45 1.79 10.18 12.89
N LEU A 46 1.76 9.49 11.75
CA LEU A 46 0.97 9.90 10.60
C LEU A 46 -0.52 10.01 10.95
N SER A 47 -1.08 8.96 11.59
CA SER A 47 -2.49 8.95 12.01
C SER A 47 -2.84 10.06 13.02
N ASN A 48 -1.94 10.38 13.95
CA ASN A 48 -2.14 11.47 14.89
C ASN A 48 -2.23 12.86 14.22
N PHE A 49 -1.69 12.99 13.00
CA PHE A 49 -1.78 14.21 12.18
C PHE A 49 -2.89 14.13 11.12
N GLY A 50 -3.77 13.12 11.20
CA GLY A 50 -4.93 12.97 10.32
C GLY A 50 -4.65 12.24 9.01
N TYR A 51 -3.46 11.68 8.82
CA TYR A 51 -3.11 10.92 7.62
C TYR A 51 -3.49 9.44 7.75
N THR A 52 -3.96 8.86 6.67
CA THR A 52 -4.11 7.42 6.51
C THR A 52 -2.72 6.80 6.38
N ALA A 53 -2.43 5.74 7.14
CA ALA A 53 -1.15 5.03 7.03
C ALA A 53 -1.29 3.54 7.33
N TYR A 54 -0.74 2.69 6.46
CA TYR A 54 -0.82 1.24 6.56
C TYR A 54 0.55 0.59 6.38
N LEU A 55 0.75 -0.59 6.96
CA LEU A 55 1.81 -1.48 6.51
C LEU A 55 1.42 -2.09 5.17
N VAL A 56 2.39 -2.29 4.28
CA VAL A 56 2.14 -2.81 2.94
C VAL A 56 3.21 -3.80 2.49
N GLY A 57 3.01 -4.42 1.33
CA GLY A 57 4.07 -5.12 0.59
C GLY A 57 4.51 -6.45 1.19
N GLY A 58 5.77 -6.79 0.97
CA GLY A 58 6.35 -8.09 1.34
C GLY A 58 6.27 -8.39 2.84
N GLY A 59 6.40 -7.37 3.69
CA GLY A 59 6.31 -7.55 5.14
C GLY A 59 4.92 -8.02 5.61
N VAL A 60 3.84 -7.49 5.01
CA VAL A 60 2.48 -7.95 5.32
C VAL A 60 2.28 -9.38 4.86
N ARG A 61 2.65 -9.69 3.62
CA ARG A 61 2.60 -11.05 3.06
C ARG A 61 3.35 -12.05 3.94
N ASP A 62 4.58 -11.73 4.32
CA ASP A 62 5.44 -12.62 5.09
C ASP A 62 4.86 -12.90 6.47
N LEU A 63 4.36 -11.88 7.18
CA LEU A 63 3.68 -12.08 8.46
C LEU A 63 2.43 -12.94 8.34
N LEU A 64 1.61 -12.75 7.32
CA LEU A 64 0.41 -13.57 7.10
C LEU A 64 0.76 -15.04 6.81
N LEU A 65 1.94 -15.29 6.25
CA LEU A 65 2.50 -16.64 6.05
C LEU A 65 3.25 -17.18 7.28
N GLY A 66 3.27 -16.46 8.40
CA GLY A 66 4.01 -16.85 9.61
C GLY A 66 5.53 -16.80 9.44
N ARG A 67 6.02 -15.98 8.50
CA ARG A 67 7.44 -15.76 8.22
C ARG A 67 7.88 -14.43 8.83
N ARG A 68 9.18 -14.31 9.10
CA ARG A 68 9.78 -13.08 9.61
C ARG A 68 10.12 -12.13 8.46
N PRO A 69 9.55 -10.90 8.40
CA PRO A 69 9.92 -9.90 7.41
C PRO A 69 11.36 -9.43 7.56
N LYS A 70 11.97 -9.04 6.43
CA LYS A 70 13.30 -8.41 6.40
C LYS A 70 13.24 -6.90 6.65
N ASP A 71 12.15 -6.28 6.20
CA ASP A 71 11.85 -4.86 6.24
C ASP A 71 10.36 -4.64 6.50
N PHE A 72 9.99 -3.38 6.73
CA PHE A 72 8.61 -2.94 6.85
C PHE A 72 8.43 -1.63 6.10
N ASP A 73 7.48 -1.66 5.16
CA ASP A 73 7.10 -0.50 4.37
C ASP A 73 5.77 0.06 4.86
N VAL A 74 5.66 1.39 4.84
CA VAL A 74 4.45 2.13 5.17
C VAL A 74 3.95 2.85 3.93
N ALA A 75 2.65 2.72 3.62
CA ALA A 75 2.00 3.55 2.61
C ALA A 75 1.04 4.54 3.29
N THR A 76 0.97 5.77 2.76
CA THR A 76 0.19 6.86 3.36
C THR A 76 -0.40 7.81 2.31
N ASP A 77 -1.42 8.58 2.67
CA ASP A 77 -1.93 9.70 1.85
C ASP A 77 -1.13 11.00 2.04
N ALA A 78 -0.17 11.05 2.98
CA ALA A 78 0.76 12.17 3.13
C ALA A 78 1.75 12.23 1.96
N THR A 79 1.98 13.43 1.40
CA THR A 79 3.01 13.67 0.39
C THR A 79 4.42 13.48 0.97
N PRO A 80 5.46 13.21 0.15
CA PRO A 80 6.83 13.05 0.63
C PRO A 80 7.33 14.27 1.43
N GLU A 81 6.93 15.47 1.03
CA GLU A 81 7.23 16.71 1.72
C GLU A 81 6.55 16.81 3.10
N GLU A 82 5.30 16.37 3.23
CA GLU A 82 4.58 16.31 4.51
C GLU A 82 5.18 15.27 5.44
N VAL A 83 5.49 14.07 4.92
CA VAL A 83 6.23 13.05 5.69
C VAL A 83 7.55 13.63 6.18
N ARG A 84 8.33 14.30 5.32
CA ARG A 84 9.59 14.93 5.72
C ARG A 84 9.43 15.99 6.81
N LYS A 85 8.35 16.79 6.77
CA LYS A 85 8.03 17.77 7.81
C LYS A 85 7.72 17.10 9.15
N LEU A 86 7.02 15.95 9.13
CA LEU A 86 6.68 15.20 10.34
C LEU A 86 7.87 14.46 10.94
N PHE A 87 8.81 14.00 10.12
CA PHE A 87 9.96 13.21 10.55
C PHE A 87 11.26 13.95 10.23
N GLY A 88 11.77 14.76 11.16
CA GLY A 88 13.04 15.50 10.96
C GLY A 88 14.27 14.61 10.73
N ASN A 89 14.18 13.35 11.16
CA ASN A 89 15.13 12.27 10.92
C ASN A 89 14.77 11.47 9.65
N SER A 90 14.51 12.15 8.53
CA SER A 90 14.13 11.48 7.29
C SER A 90 14.77 12.09 6.05
N ARG A 91 14.73 11.34 4.94
CA ARG A 91 15.23 11.79 3.64
C ARG A 91 14.32 11.29 2.52
N ILE A 92 13.98 12.19 1.60
CA ILE A 92 13.30 11.83 0.36
C ILE A 92 14.32 11.15 -0.57
N ILE A 93 13.98 9.97 -1.06
CA ILE A 93 14.78 9.13 -1.94
C ILE A 93 14.02 8.92 -3.25
N GLY A 94 14.77 8.74 -4.34
CA GLY A 94 14.22 8.44 -5.66
C GLY A 94 13.78 9.68 -6.44
N ARG A 95 14.04 9.67 -7.74
CA ARG A 95 13.54 10.69 -8.69
C ARG A 95 12.15 10.35 -9.24
N ARG A 96 11.92 9.05 -9.52
CA ARG A 96 10.68 8.52 -10.14
C ARG A 96 9.67 7.96 -9.15
N PHE A 97 10.17 7.39 -8.06
CA PHE A 97 9.38 6.84 -6.97
C PHE A 97 9.81 7.60 -5.73
N ARG A 98 9.18 8.75 -5.48
CA ARG A 98 9.51 9.58 -4.33
C ARG A 98 9.00 8.86 -3.08
N LEU A 99 9.92 8.20 -2.39
CA LEU A 99 9.69 7.55 -1.10
C LEU A 99 10.53 8.26 -0.04
N VAL A 100 10.16 8.09 1.23
CA VAL A 100 10.84 8.73 2.35
C VAL A 100 11.44 7.65 3.24
N HIS A 101 12.75 7.72 3.45
CA HIS A 101 13.43 6.91 4.45
C HIS A 101 13.34 7.62 5.79
N VAL A 102 12.72 6.98 6.79
CA VAL A 102 12.71 7.45 8.18
C VAL A 102 13.75 6.65 8.98
N TYR A 103 14.75 7.34 9.51
CA TYR A 103 15.91 6.71 10.14
C TYR A 103 15.73 6.55 11.65
N PHE A 104 15.98 5.36 12.17
CA PHE A 104 15.92 5.07 13.61
C PHE A 104 17.29 4.67 14.15
N LYS A 105 17.44 4.71 15.48
CA LYS A 105 18.65 4.23 16.16
C LYS A 105 18.91 2.75 15.82
N GLY A 106 20.18 2.35 15.80
CA GLY A 106 20.58 0.98 15.46
C GLY A 106 20.52 0.67 13.96
N GLY A 107 20.53 1.71 13.09
CA GLY A 107 20.60 1.54 11.63
C GLY A 107 19.30 1.09 10.98
N ARG A 108 18.18 1.05 11.73
CA ARG A 108 16.87 0.69 11.17
C ARG A 108 16.32 1.81 10.31
N ILE A 109 15.78 1.46 9.17
CA ILE A 109 15.12 2.36 8.23
C ILE A 109 13.71 1.84 8.00
N VAL A 110 12.72 2.74 8.05
CA VAL A 110 11.36 2.46 7.61
C VAL A 110 11.13 3.25 6.34
N GLU A 111 10.71 2.57 5.27
CA GLU A 111 10.33 3.22 4.03
C GLU A 111 8.88 3.69 4.10
N VAL A 112 8.63 4.92 3.68
CA VAL A 112 7.30 5.53 3.64
C VAL A 112 7.02 6.01 2.22
N SER A 113 6.02 5.43 1.59
CA SER A 113 5.57 5.81 0.24
C SER A 113 4.20 6.47 0.29
N THR A 114 4.00 7.52 -0.48
CA THR A 114 2.65 8.07 -0.70
C THR A 114 1.86 7.15 -1.62
N PHE A 115 0.55 6.97 -1.39
CA PHE A 115 -0.35 6.26 -2.30
C PHE A 115 -0.33 6.90 -3.68
N ARG A 116 -0.30 6.09 -4.73
CA ARG A 116 -0.09 6.58 -6.10
C ARG A 116 -1.25 6.23 -7.01
N ARG A 117 -1.57 7.09 -7.97
CA ARG A 117 -2.57 6.83 -9.02
C ARG A 117 -1.97 6.88 -10.41
N ALA A 118 -2.66 6.35 -11.39
CA ALA A 118 -2.31 6.60 -12.79
C ALA A 118 -2.47 8.11 -13.10
N PRO A 119 -1.60 8.68 -13.95
CA PRO A 119 -1.84 10.01 -14.50
C PRO A 119 -3.12 10.00 -15.33
N GLU A 120 -3.87 11.10 -15.29
CA GLU A 120 -4.94 11.33 -16.27
C GLU A 120 -4.32 11.67 -17.64
N PRO A 121 -5.02 11.43 -18.77
CA PRO A 121 -4.47 11.67 -20.11
C PRO A 121 -3.91 13.09 -20.30
N HIS A 122 -4.64 14.11 -19.85
CA HIS A 122 -4.21 15.50 -19.93
C HIS A 122 -2.96 15.82 -19.09
N GLU A 123 -2.77 15.11 -17.97
CA GLU A 123 -1.58 15.26 -17.11
C GLU A 123 -0.35 14.62 -17.76
N LEU A 124 -0.56 13.51 -18.47
CA LEU A 124 0.48 12.83 -19.23
C LEU A 124 0.91 13.65 -20.46
N GLU A 125 -0.03 14.26 -21.17
CA GLU A 125 0.24 15.13 -22.31
C GLU A 125 1.03 16.39 -21.93
N SER A 126 0.78 16.92 -20.73
CA SER A 126 1.44 18.11 -20.19
C SER A 126 2.81 17.82 -19.54
N MET A 127 3.23 16.56 -19.49
CA MET A 127 4.45 16.14 -18.79
C MET A 127 5.69 16.21 -19.69
N GLU A 128 6.72 16.92 -19.23
CA GLU A 128 8.01 17.01 -19.92
C GLU A 128 8.86 15.72 -19.81
N ASP A 129 8.76 14.98 -18.69
CA ASP A 129 9.46 13.70 -18.49
C ASP A 129 8.46 12.59 -18.14
N PRO A 130 8.13 11.68 -19.09
CA PRO A 130 7.24 10.54 -18.87
C PRO A 130 7.60 9.67 -17.65
N ARG A 131 8.86 9.69 -17.21
CA ARG A 131 9.33 8.96 -16.02
C ARG A 131 8.73 9.47 -14.71
N MET A 132 8.13 10.67 -14.70
CA MET A 132 7.46 11.24 -13.54
C MET A 132 5.97 10.84 -13.43
N ALA A 133 5.46 10.04 -14.38
CA ALA A 133 4.06 9.58 -14.39
C ALA A 133 3.68 8.81 -13.10
N ASN A 134 4.69 8.34 -12.37
CA ASN A 134 4.50 7.60 -11.13
C ASN A 134 4.30 8.48 -9.89
N ASN A 135 4.38 9.81 -9.99
CA ASN A 135 4.35 10.73 -8.85
C ASN A 135 2.96 11.33 -8.56
N PHE A 136 1.91 10.91 -9.26
CA PHE A 136 0.54 11.34 -8.93
C PHE A 136 0.04 10.62 -7.68
N PHE A 137 -0.47 11.39 -6.72
CA PHE A 137 -0.98 10.87 -5.46
C PHE A 137 -2.45 10.48 -5.57
N GLY A 138 -2.83 9.41 -4.88
CA GLY A 138 -4.14 8.79 -5.04
C GLY A 138 -4.67 8.14 -3.76
N SER A 139 -5.74 7.37 -3.94
CA SER A 139 -6.35 6.57 -2.87
C SER A 139 -5.61 5.23 -2.65
N PRO A 140 -5.85 4.54 -1.52
CA PRO A 140 -5.30 3.21 -1.28
C PRO A 140 -5.66 2.21 -2.40
N HIS A 141 -6.88 2.29 -2.92
CA HIS A 141 -7.34 1.46 -4.05
C HIS A 141 -6.51 1.72 -5.31
N GLN A 142 -6.28 2.99 -5.65
CA GLN A 142 -5.48 3.36 -6.82
C GLN A 142 -4.02 2.91 -6.68
N ASP A 143 -3.45 2.95 -5.46
CA ASP A 143 -2.09 2.47 -5.20
C ASP A 143 -1.96 0.96 -5.45
N VAL A 144 -2.94 0.19 -4.99
CA VAL A 144 -2.99 -1.27 -5.20
C VAL A 144 -2.96 -1.61 -6.68
N MET A 145 -3.70 -0.88 -7.52
CA MET A 145 -3.74 -1.12 -8.97
C MET A 145 -2.41 -0.89 -9.67
N ARG A 146 -1.43 -0.25 -9.02
CA ARG A 146 -0.07 -0.06 -9.56
C ARG A 146 0.97 -1.02 -9.00
N ARG A 147 0.55 -2.05 -8.27
CA ARG A 147 1.45 -3.09 -7.74
C ARG A 147 1.50 -4.27 -8.70
N ASP A 148 2.58 -5.03 -8.63
CA ASP A 148 2.80 -6.13 -9.59
C ASP A 148 1.91 -7.34 -9.25
N PHE A 149 1.77 -7.71 -7.98
CA PHE A 149 1.11 -8.96 -7.55
C PHE A 149 0.06 -8.76 -6.45
N THR A 150 -1.04 -9.51 -6.52
CA THR A 150 -2.18 -9.45 -5.57
C THR A 150 -1.74 -9.64 -4.12
N ILE A 151 -0.88 -10.64 -3.86
CA ILE A 151 -0.37 -10.96 -2.52
C ILE A 151 0.54 -9.87 -1.92
N ASN A 152 1.12 -8.98 -2.75
CA ASN A 152 1.95 -7.85 -2.31
C ASN A 152 1.13 -6.54 -2.22
N ALA A 153 -0.17 -6.61 -2.47
CA ALA A 153 -1.10 -5.50 -2.42
C ALA A 153 -2.06 -5.54 -1.21
N LEU A 154 -1.80 -6.44 -0.26
CA LEU A 154 -2.46 -6.45 1.04
C LEU A 154 -1.94 -5.31 1.91
N PHE A 155 -2.86 -4.59 2.55
CA PHE A 155 -2.53 -3.60 3.57
C PHE A 155 -2.88 -4.14 4.94
N TYR A 156 -2.12 -3.72 5.96
CA TYR A 156 -2.46 -3.99 7.35
C TYR A 156 -2.57 -2.69 8.13
N ASN A 157 -3.71 -2.51 8.80
CA ASN A 157 -3.99 -1.40 9.69
C ASN A 157 -3.69 -1.79 11.15
N PRO A 158 -2.61 -1.28 11.77
CA PRO A 158 -2.29 -1.60 13.17
C PRO A 158 -3.20 -0.89 14.20
N GLY A 159 -4.09 0.01 13.76
CA GLY A 159 -5.04 0.72 14.61
C GLY A 159 -6.24 -0.14 15.03
N ASP A 160 -6.83 -0.85 14.08
CA ASP A 160 -7.97 -1.78 14.30
C ASP A 160 -7.60 -3.25 14.06
N PHE A 161 -6.34 -3.51 13.74
CA PHE A 161 -5.78 -4.84 13.49
C PHE A 161 -6.39 -5.55 12.28
N THR A 162 -6.90 -4.81 11.30
CA THR A 162 -7.48 -5.40 10.08
C THR A 162 -6.45 -5.55 8.96
N VAL A 163 -6.67 -6.54 8.10
CA VAL A 163 -6.06 -6.61 6.77
C VAL A 163 -7.07 -6.13 5.74
N ILE A 164 -6.62 -5.30 4.81
CA ILE A 164 -7.44 -4.66 3.78
C ILE A 164 -7.01 -5.22 2.43
N ASP A 165 -7.96 -5.73 1.66
CA ASP A 165 -7.73 -6.35 0.36
C ASP A 165 -8.66 -5.76 -0.70
N TYR A 166 -8.08 -5.18 -1.75
CA TYR A 166 -8.81 -4.63 -2.90
C TYR A 166 -8.79 -5.56 -4.12
N VAL A 167 -7.88 -6.55 -4.13
CA VAL A 167 -7.54 -7.32 -5.34
C VAL A 167 -7.54 -8.83 -5.15
N GLY A 168 -8.21 -9.33 -4.12
CA GLY A 168 -8.29 -10.78 -3.87
C GLY A 168 -6.95 -11.39 -3.42
N GLY A 169 -6.01 -10.57 -2.97
CA GLY A 169 -4.71 -11.01 -2.48
C GLY A 169 -4.83 -11.94 -1.28
N TRP A 170 -5.88 -11.83 -0.48
CA TRP A 170 -6.13 -12.69 0.67
C TRP A 170 -6.37 -14.15 0.25
N ASP A 171 -7.23 -14.35 -0.74
CA ASP A 171 -7.57 -15.69 -1.22
C ASP A 171 -6.41 -16.29 -2.03
N ASP A 172 -5.72 -15.48 -2.85
CA ASP A 172 -4.51 -15.90 -3.56
C ASP A 172 -3.40 -16.32 -2.57
N LEU A 173 -3.19 -15.56 -1.49
CA LEU A 173 -2.20 -15.90 -0.45
C LEU A 173 -2.50 -17.25 0.20
N ARG A 174 -3.77 -17.51 0.54
CA ARG A 174 -4.21 -18.77 1.15
C ARG A 174 -4.07 -19.96 0.19
N ARG A 175 -4.33 -19.73 -1.10
CA ARG A 175 -4.17 -20.73 -2.17
C ARG A 175 -2.72 -20.86 -2.65
N ARG A 176 -1.81 -20.01 -2.16
CA ARG A 176 -0.40 -19.94 -2.58
C ARG A 176 -0.24 -19.65 -4.08
N VAL A 177 -1.07 -18.76 -4.61
CA VAL A 177 -1.07 -18.33 -6.01
C VAL A 177 -0.34 -16.99 -6.13
N ILE A 178 0.54 -16.88 -7.12
CA ILE A 178 1.10 -15.59 -7.56
C ILE A 178 0.25 -15.14 -8.75
N ARG A 179 -0.44 -14.01 -8.60
CA ARG A 179 -1.29 -13.43 -9.65
C ARG A 179 -0.89 -11.99 -9.88
N SER A 180 -0.67 -11.62 -11.13
CA SER A 180 -0.38 -10.24 -11.52
C SER A 180 -1.63 -9.38 -11.43
N ILE A 181 -1.49 -8.14 -10.97
CA ILE A 181 -2.58 -7.15 -10.97
C ILE A 181 -2.62 -6.49 -12.35
N GLY A 182 -3.80 -6.42 -12.96
CA GLY A 182 -3.97 -5.86 -14.31
C GLY A 182 -3.48 -6.75 -15.45
N GLY A 183 -2.95 -7.94 -15.16
CA GLY A 183 -2.75 -8.97 -16.18
C GLY A 183 -4.09 -9.53 -16.62
N ALA A 184 -4.26 -9.75 -17.94
CA ALA A 184 -5.38 -10.53 -18.45
C ALA A 184 -5.47 -11.85 -17.67
N ALA A 185 -6.68 -12.27 -17.33
CA ALA A 185 -6.90 -13.51 -16.59
C ALA A 185 -6.27 -14.70 -17.35
N GLY A 186 -5.04 -15.10 -17.01
CA GLY A 186 -4.39 -16.19 -17.73
C GLY A 186 -2.90 -16.41 -17.51
N GLU A 187 -2.11 -15.40 -17.14
CA GLU A 187 -0.66 -15.63 -16.99
C GLU A 187 -0.28 -15.91 -15.54
N VAL A 188 -0.24 -17.21 -15.25
CA VAL A 188 0.52 -17.77 -14.12
C VAL A 188 1.99 -17.80 -14.57
N CYS A 189 2.85 -17.00 -13.94
CA CYS A 189 4.29 -17.19 -14.02
C CYS A 189 4.73 -18.34 -13.11
#